data_AF-A0A5J4V396-F1
#
_entry.id   AF-A0A5J4V396-F1
#
_cell.length_a   1.000
_cell.length_b   1.000
_cell.length_c   1.000
_cell.angle_alpha   90.00
_cell.angle_beta   90.00
_cell.angle_gamma   90.00
#
_symmetry.space_group_name_H-M   'P 1'
#
loop_
_entity.id
_entity.type
_entity.pdbx_description
1 polymer ?
#
loop_
_entity_poly.entity_id
_entity_poly.type
_entity_poly.pdbx_seq_one_letter_code
_entity_poly.pdbx_strand_id
1 'polypeptide(L)'
;MTFLDKYITVKESAEDKMSRVNYEKQRQGYEQIKDYPRYLINDQLTVWDTKLDREVNPQSKKSRNGGLIGRLIRLNDINGKRCDLSFSYLVAKQFIPNDDINKNKIFHLDNDLENDAVDNLLWIDQFNYNRYNTNNETKGELYFVYAVDINGMRHKICYNKFKRFVGLI
;
A
#
# COMPACT_ATOMS: atom_id res chain seq x y z
N MET A 1 -34.27 42.11 4.90
CA MET A 1 -33.10 41.79 5.76
C MET A 1 -33.65 41.12 7.02
N THR A 2 -33.71 39.78 6.98
CA THR A 2 -34.37 38.96 8.00
C THR A 2 -33.40 38.59 9.12
N PHE A 3 -33.93 38.54 10.34
CA PHE A 3 -33.27 38.33 11.63
C PHE A 3 -32.55 36.97 11.82
N LEU A 4 -32.21 36.24 10.75
CA LEU A 4 -31.70 34.86 10.80
C LEU A 4 -30.18 34.74 10.65
N ASP A 5 -29.48 35.77 10.17
CA ASP A 5 -28.03 35.71 9.90
C ASP A 5 -27.14 35.95 11.13
N LYS A 6 -27.72 35.99 12.34
CA LYS A 6 -27.01 36.34 13.58
C LYS A 6 -26.67 35.16 14.50
N TYR A 7 -26.96 33.93 14.10
CA TYR A 7 -26.74 32.74 14.95
C TYR A 7 -26.22 31.52 14.16
N ILE A 8 -24.98 31.58 13.67
CA ILE A 8 -24.13 30.38 13.60
C ILE A 8 -22.71 30.78 14.00
N THR A 9 -22.55 31.29 15.22
CA THR A 9 -21.27 31.21 15.92
C THR A 9 -21.41 30.06 16.89
N VAL A 10 -21.19 28.84 16.39
CA VAL A 10 -21.12 27.66 17.25
C VAL A 10 -19.90 27.86 18.15
N LYS A 11 -20.13 28.22 19.42
CA LYS A 11 -19.13 28.06 20.47
C LYS A 11 -18.87 26.56 20.59
N GLU A 12 -17.88 26.05 19.87
CA GLU A 12 -17.35 24.70 20.12
C GLU A 12 -16.93 24.62 21.58
N SER A 13 -17.53 23.66 22.30
CA SER A 13 -17.21 23.38 23.70
C SER A 13 -15.74 22.98 23.85
N ALA A 14 -15.14 23.22 25.02
CA ALA A 14 -13.81 22.70 25.32
C ALA A 14 -13.77 21.16 25.20
N GLU A 15 -14.88 20.46 25.48
CA GLU A 15 -15.02 19.02 25.27
C GLU A 15 -15.07 18.63 23.79
N ASP A 16 -15.71 19.43 22.92
CA ASP A 16 -15.70 19.22 21.46
C ASP A 16 -14.29 19.42 20.89
N LYS A 17 -13.56 20.41 21.40
CA LYS A 17 -12.16 20.64 21.01
C LYS A 17 -11.24 19.54 21.50
N MET A 18 -11.41 19.08 22.75
CA MET A 18 -10.56 18.07 23.35
C MET A 18 -10.83 16.67 22.79
N SER A 19 -12.09 16.37 22.44
CA SER A 19 -12.47 15.17 21.70
C SER A 19 -11.91 15.19 20.28
N ARG A 20 -12.00 16.30 19.56
CA ARG A 20 -11.40 16.48 18.23
C ARG A 20 -9.88 16.36 18.23
N VAL A 21 -9.21 16.97 19.22
CA VAL A 21 -7.76 16.86 19.40
C VAL A 21 -7.34 15.43 19.76
N ASN A 22 -8.11 14.73 20.59
CA ASN A 22 -7.85 13.31 20.86
C ASN A 22 -8.09 12.44 19.62
N TYR A 23 -9.12 12.75 18.83
CA TYR A 23 -9.44 12.07 17.56
C TYR A 23 -8.32 12.26 16.52
N GLU A 24 -7.77 13.47 16.41
CA GLU A 24 -6.65 13.79 15.52
C GLU A 24 -5.33 13.17 16.01
N LYS A 25 -5.07 13.16 17.33
CA LYS A 25 -3.90 12.50 17.93
C LYS A 25 -3.90 10.99 17.71
N GLN A 26 -5.06 10.32 17.79
CA GLN A 26 -5.16 8.88 17.56
C GLN A 26 -4.85 8.46 16.12
N ARG A 27 -4.89 9.40 15.17
CA ARG A 27 -4.62 9.14 13.74
C ARG A 27 -3.37 9.86 13.24
N GLN A 28 -2.50 10.31 14.14
CA GLN A 28 -1.19 10.83 13.78
C GLN A 28 -0.38 9.71 13.08
N GLY A 29 0.10 9.97 11.86
CA GLY A 29 0.81 8.97 11.04
C GLY A 29 -0.06 8.21 10.03
N TYR A 30 -1.38 8.46 10.00
CA TYR A 30 -2.24 7.98 8.93
C TYR A 30 -2.26 8.95 7.75
N GLU A 31 -2.18 8.40 6.55
CA GLU A 31 -2.32 9.11 5.29
C GLU A 31 -3.57 8.65 4.53
N GLN A 32 -4.13 9.52 3.71
CA GLN A 32 -5.27 9.16 2.87
C GLN A 32 -4.85 8.20 1.75
N ILE A 33 -5.65 7.15 1.53
CA ILE A 33 -5.40 6.20 0.44
C ILE A 33 -5.78 6.84 -0.89
N LYS A 34 -4.85 6.84 -1.86
CA LYS A 34 -5.09 7.34 -3.23
C LYS A 34 -6.32 6.66 -3.85
N ASP A 35 -7.20 7.45 -4.47
CA ASP A 35 -8.48 7.01 -5.08
C ASP A 35 -9.54 6.46 -4.11
N TYR A 36 -9.25 6.43 -2.80
CA TYR A 36 -10.13 5.91 -1.77
C TYR A 36 -10.21 6.88 -0.58
N PRO A 37 -10.73 8.11 -0.77
CA PRO A 37 -10.58 9.21 0.17
C PRO A 37 -11.24 9.00 1.54
N ARG A 38 -12.16 8.04 1.64
CA ARG A 38 -12.79 7.63 2.90
C ARG A 38 -11.82 6.86 3.81
N TYR A 39 -10.76 6.30 3.25
CA TYR A 39 -9.88 5.39 3.94
C TYR A 39 -8.52 6.01 4.18
N LEU A 40 -7.94 5.66 5.32
CA LEU A 40 -6.59 6.05 5.71
C LEU A 40 -5.72 4.80 5.85
N ILE A 41 -4.41 4.95 5.67
CA ILE A 41 -3.41 3.91 5.89
C ILE A 41 -2.18 4.51 6.58
N ASN A 42 -1.56 3.79 7.51
CA ASN A 42 -0.32 4.18 8.17
C ASN A 42 0.87 3.34 7.68
N ASP A 43 2.06 3.62 8.23
CA ASP A 43 3.31 2.90 7.95
C ASP A 43 3.31 1.45 8.46
N GLN A 44 2.44 1.10 9.42
CA GLN A 44 2.19 -0.30 9.82
C GLN A 44 1.18 -1.03 8.92
N LEU A 45 0.72 -0.39 7.84
CA LEU A 45 -0.26 -0.93 6.88
C LEU A 45 -1.64 -1.22 7.49
N THR A 46 -1.98 -0.57 8.61
CA THR A 46 -3.33 -0.58 9.18
C THR A 46 -4.23 0.33 8.35
N VAL A 47 -5.39 -0.18 7.92
CA VAL A 47 -6.36 0.59 7.13
C VAL A 47 -7.56 0.99 7.98
N TRP A 48 -7.90 2.27 7.96
CA TRP A 48 -9.02 2.81 8.74
C TRP A 48 -10.13 3.35 7.84
N ASP A 49 -11.39 3.04 8.17
CA ASP A 49 -12.57 3.62 7.55
C ASP A 49 -13.05 4.83 8.36
N THR A 50 -12.88 6.04 7.81
CA THR A 50 -13.23 7.29 8.53
C THR A 50 -14.72 7.48 8.74
N LYS A 51 -15.58 6.84 7.93
CA LYS A 51 -17.03 6.97 8.02
C LYS A 51 -17.64 6.01 9.04
N LEU A 52 -17.12 4.78 9.10
CA LEU A 52 -17.58 3.76 10.05
C LEU A 52 -16.77 3.75 11.34
N ASP A 53 -15.71 4.54 11.39
CA ASP A 53 -14.79 4.66 12.50
C ASP A 53 -14.26 3.33 13.01
N ARG A 54 -13.72 2.54 12.08
CA ARG A 54 -13.20 1.20 12.37
C ARG A 54 -12.08 0.80 11.42
N GLU A 55 -11.28 -0.14 11.88
CA GLU A 55 -10.26 -0.80 11.05
C GLU A 55 -10.90 -1.68 9.96
N VAL A 56 -10.23 -1.75 8.82
CA VAL A 56 -10.59 -2.59 7.67
C VAL A 56 -9.45 -3.58 7.44
N ASN A 57 -9.69 -4.83 7.81
CA ASN A 57 -8.67 -5.87 7.71
C ASN A 57 -8.66 -6.54 6.33
N PRO A 58 -7.50 -6.63 5.65
CA PRO A 58 -7.35 -7.46 4.47
C PRO A 58 -7.56 -8.94 4.83
N GLN A 59 -8.10 -9.71 3.89
CA GLN A 59 -8.46 -11.12 4.08
C GLN A 59 -7.73 -11.99 3.07
N SER A 60 -7.17 -13.11 3.52
CA SER A 60 -6.53 -14.09 2.65
C SER A 60 -7.52 -14.63 1.62
N LYS A 61 -7.09 -14.69 0.36
CA LYS A 61 -7.89 -15.18 -0.75
C LYS A 61 -7.28 -16.45 -1.31
N LYS A 62 -8.15 -17.44 -1.50
CA LYS A 62 -7.82 -18.70 -2.18
C LYS A 62 -8.42 -18.74 -3.58
N SER A 63 -7.69 -19.38 -4.48
CA SER A 63 -8.18 -19.82 -5.78
C SER A 63 -9.24 -20.92 -5.63
N ARG A 64 -9.91 -21.27 -6.73
CA ARG A 64 -10.87 -22.39 -6.76
C ARG A 64 -10.24 -23.73 -6.34
N ASN A 65 -8.94 -23.90 -6.60
CA ASN A 65 -8.20 -25.11 -6.27
C ASN A 65 -7.62 -25.09 -4.84
N GLY A 66 -8.02 -24.11 -4.02
CA GLY A 66 -7.57 -23.97 -2.62
C GLY A 66 -6.19 -23.33 -2.44
N GLY A 67 -5.39 -23.21 -3.50
CA GLY A 67 -4.10 -22.50 -3.47
C GLY A 67 -4.28 -21.02 -3.15
N LEU A 68 -3.41 -20.50 -2.28
CA LEU A 68 -3.39 -19.08 -1.89
C LEU A 68 -3.07 -18.20 -3.10
N ILE A 69 -3.80 -17.08 -3.23
CA ILE A 69 -3.57 -16.07 -4.28
C ILE A 69 -3.33 -14.66 -3.71
N GLY A 70 -3.06 -14.57 -2.41
CA GLY A 70 -2.74 -13.36 -1.66
C GLY A 70 -3.94 -12.78 -0.92
N ARG A 71 -3.78 -11.56 -0.38
CA ARG A 71 -4.82 -10.89 0.42
C ARG A 71 -5.63 -9.88 -0.38
N LEU A 72 -6.93 -9.79 -0.06
CA LEU A 72 -7.84 -8.78 -0.60
C LEU A 72 -8.38 -7.86 0.49
N ILE A 73 -8.51 -6.58 0.18
CA ILE A 73 -9.20 -5.59 1.02
C ILE A 73 -10.41 -5.04 0.29
N ARG A 74 -11.52 -4.87 1.02
CA ARG A 74 -12.78 -4.36 0.47
C ARG A 74 -12.96 -2.90 0.81
N LEU A 75 -12.91 -2.03 -0.20
CA LEU A 75 -13.05 -0.58 -0.05
C LEU A 75 -14.16 -0.04 -0.96
N ASN A 76 -14.68 1.14 -0.62
CA ASN A 76 -15.56 1.91 -1.49
C ASN A 76 -14.74 2.95 -2.26
N ASP A 77 -14.88 2.97 -3.58
CA ASP A 77 -14.26 4.01 -4.42
C ASP A 77 -14.89 5.41 -4.18
N ILE A 78 -14.37 6.41 -4.89
CA ILE A 78 -14.88 7.80 -4.85
C ILE A 78 -16.38 7.92 -5.18
N ASN A 79 -16.94 6.98 -5.94
CA ASN A 79 -18.35 6.95 -6.34
C ASN A 79 -19.20 6.14 -5.36
N GLY A 80 -18.60 5.61 -4.29
CA GLY A 80 -19.26 4.75 -3.31
C GLY A 80 -19.43 3.30 -3.74
N LYS A 81 -18.90 2.89 -4.89
CA LYS A 81 -18.95 1.51 -5.38
C LYS A 81 -17.96 0.65 -4.58
N ARG A 82 -18.44 -0.51 -4.12
CA ARG A 82 -17.61 -1.51 -3.43
C ARG A 82 -16.68 -2.22 -4.42
N CYS A 83 -15.41 -2.28 -4.08
CA CYS A 83 -14.34 -2.92 -4.84
C CYS A 83 -13.52 -3.84 -3.91
N ASP A 84 -13.26 -5.06 -4.38
CA ASP A 84 -12.29 -5.97 -3.75
C ASP A 84 -10.94 -5.76 -4.44
N LEU A 85 -9.95 -5.28 -3.69
CA LEU A 85 -8.63 -4.91 -4.20
C LEU A 85 -7.57 -5.84 -3.65
N SER A 86 -6.55 -6.15 -4.45
CA SER A 86 -5.32 -6.76 -3.93
C SER A 86 -4.68 -5.83 -2.90
N PHE A 87 -4.40 -6.36 -1.71
CA PHE A 87 -3.81 -5.56 -0.64
C PHE A 87 -2.37 -5.19 -0.96
N SER A 88 -1.58 -6.13 -1.49
CA SER A 88 -0.23 -5.86 -2.00
C SER A 88 -0.19 -4.72 -3.03
N TYR A 89 -1.15 -4.71 -3.97
CA TYR A 89 -1.27 -3.65 -4.97
C TYR A 89 -1.59 -2.30 -4.34
N LEU A 90 -2.49 -2.25 -3.36
CA LEU A 90 -2.82 -1.02 -2.64
C LEU A 90 -1.60 -0.45 -1.91
N VAL A 91 -0.87 -1.31 -1.19
CA VAL A 91 0.34 -0.92 -0.46
C VAL A 91 1.40 -0.39 -1.42
N ALA A 92 1.69 -1.13 -2.49
CA ALA A 92 2.68 -0.72 -3.49
C ALA A 92 2.30 0.60 -4.16
N LYS A 93 1.04 0.81 -4.50
CA LYS A 93 0.56 2.05 -5.11
C LYS A 93 0.65 3.26 -4.16
N GLN A 94 0.50 3.02 -2.86
CA GLN A 94 0.64 4.08 -1.86
C GLN A 94 2.11 4.45 -1.64
N PHE A 95 2.96 3.46 -1.36
CA PHE A 95 4.29 3.67 -0.76
C PHE A 95 5.48 3.40 -1.69
N ILE A 96 5.28 2.75 -2.84
CA ILE A 96 6.37 2.38 -3.77
C ILE A 96 6.20 3.19 -5.06
N PRO A 97 7.09 4.16 -5.33
CA PRO A 97 7.12 4.85 -6.62
C PRO A 97 7.20 3.87 -7.78
N ASN A 98 6.47 4.16 -8.85
CA ASN A 98 6.50 3.36 -10.07
C ASN A 98 6.89 4.26 -11.25
N ASP A 99 8.18 4.29 -11.55
CA ASP A 99 8.74 5.14 -12.62
C ASP A 99 8.65 4.49 -14.01
N ASP A 100 8.21 3.23 -14.10
CA ASP A 100 8.11 2.48 -15.36
C ASP A 100 6.67 2.03 -15.62
N ILE A 101 6.03 2.65 -16.60
CA ILE A 101 4.64 2.37 -16.97
C ILE A 101 4.40 0.91 -17.39
N ASN A 102 5.44 0.18 -17.80
CA ASN A 102 5.34 -1.23 -18.19
C ASN A 102 5.32 -2.19 -16.98
N LYS A 103 5.73 -1.72 -15.80
CA LYS A 103 5.74 -2.50 -14.56
C LYS A 103 4.42 -2.32 -13.82
N ASN A 104 3.44 -3.16 -14.15
CA ASN A 104 2.08 -3.05 -13.62
C ASN A 104 1.65 -4.24 -12.75
N LYS A 105 2.57 -5.17 -12.44
CA LYS A 105 2.35 -6.29 -11.53
C LYS A 105 3.13 -6.11 -10.24
N ILE A 106 2.61 -6.70 -9.17
CA ILE A 106 3.30 -6.78 -7.88
C ILE A 106 3.88 -8.17 -7.71
N PHE A 107 5.15 -8.22 -7.32
CA PHE A 107 5.86 -9.44 -6.99
C PHE A 107 6.29 -9.41 -5.52
N HIS A 108 6.05 -10.51 -4.81
CA HIS A 108 6.49 -10.75 -3.44
C HIS A 108 7.86 -11.43 -3.49
N LEU A 109 8.88 -10.76 -2.94
CA LEU A 109 10.27 -11.22 -3.05
C LEU A 109 10.55 -12.52 -2.30
N ASP A 110 9.90 -12.70 -1.15
CA ASP A 110 9.96 -13.92 -0.34
C ASP A 110 9.00 -15.03 -0.81
N ASN A 111 8.22 -14.78 -1.87
CA ASN A 111 7.19 -15.68 -2.38
C ASN A 111 6.08 -16.02 -1.37
N ASP A 112 5.96 -15.25 -0.28
CA ASP A 112 4.83 -15.30 0.65
C ASP A 112 3.79 -14.24 0.27
N LEU A 113 2.67 -14.70 -0.27
CA LEU A 113 1.57 -13.83 -0.73
C LEU A 113 0.79 -13.16 0.41
N GLU A 114 1.07 -13.49 1.68
CA GLU A 114 0.52 -12.79 2.85
C GLU A 114 1.46 -11.69 3.36
N ASN A 115 2.74 -11.70 2.99
CA ASN A 115 3.72 -10.71 3.42
C ASN A 115 3.69 -9.46 2.54
N ASP A 116 2.78 -8.54 2.83
CA ASP A 116 2.64 -7.29 2.07
C ASP A 116 3.52 -6.13 2.59
N ALA A 117 4.60 -6.43 3.30
CA ALA A 117 5.55 -5.40 3.74
C ALA A 117 6.10 -4.62 2.53
N VAL A 118 6.20 -3.29 2.65
CA VAL A 118 6.61 -2.39 1.55
C VAL A 118 7.96 -2.82 0.96
N ASP A 119 8.89 -3.26 1.79
CA ASP A 119 10.22 -3.73 1.37
C ASP A 119 10.20 -5.12 0.74
N ASN A 120 9.14 -5.92 0.94
CA ASN A 120 8.94 -7.21 0.28
C ASN A 120 8.28 -7.10 -1.10
N LEU A 121 7.68 -5.96 -1.43
CA LEU A 121 6.98 -5.78 -2.70
C LEU A 121 7.87 -5.13 -3.77
N LEU A 122 7.57 -5.44 -5.04
CA LEU A 122 8.25 -4.89 -6.19
C LEU A 122 7.30 -4.74 -7.39
N TRP A 123 7.33 -3.58 -8.04
CA TRP A 123 6.73 -3.38 -9.37
C TRP A 123 7.52 -4.16 -10.42
N ILE A 124 6.83 -5.00 -11.19
CA ILE A 124 7.43 -5.84 -12.23
C ILE A 124 6.54 -5.85 -13.47
N ASP A 125 7.13 -6.07 -14.64
CA ASP A 125 6.39 -6.27 -15.88
C ASP A 125 5.82 -7.70 -15.97
N GLN A 126 4.88 -7.88 -16.89
CA GLN A 126 4.18 -9.15 -17.11
C GLN A 126 5.11 -10.29 -17.54
N PHE A 127 6.15 -10.00 -18.33
CA PHE A 127 7.07 -11.01 -18.85
C PHE A 127 7.92 -11.61 -17.72
N ASN A 128 8.52 -10.74 -16.91
CA ASN A 128 9.33 -11.13 -15.77
C ASN A 128 8.47 -11.76 -14.67
N TYR A 129 7.26 -11.26 -14.41
CA TYR A 129 6.33 -11.88 -13.46
C TYR A 129 6.05 -13.35 -13.80
N ASN A 130 5.74 -13.64 -15.07
CA ASN A 130 5.52 -15.01 -15.52
C ASN A 130 6.80 -15.84 -15.41
N ARG A 131 7.94 -15.31 -15.83
CA ARG A 131 9.23 -16.01 -15.77
C ARG A 131 9.56 -16.48 -14.35
N TYR A 132 9.43 -15.60 -13.35
CA TYR A 132 9.77 -15.94 -11.96
C TYR A 132 8.74 -16.86 -11.29
N ASN A 133 7.45 -16.73 -11.63
CA ASN A 133 6.42 -17.58 -11.04
C ASN A 133 6.34 -18.99 -11.64
N THR A 134 6.72 -19.16 -12.91
CA THR A 134 6.56 -20.43 -13.64
C THR A 134 7.77 -21.35 -13.49
N ASN A 135 8.98 -20.79 -13.36
CA ASN A 135 10.21 -21.57 -13.32
C ASN A 135 10.57 -21.95 -11.88
N ASN A 136 10.25 -23.19 -11.48
CA ASN A 136 10.59 -23.73 -10.16
C ASN A 136 12.10 -23.67 -9.82
N GLU A 137 12.99 -23.57 -10.82
CA GLU A 137 14.44 -23.49 -10.64
C GLU A 137 14.95 -22.07 -10.34
N THR A 138 14.23 -21.02 -10.75
CA THR A 138 14.57 -19.62 -10.46
C THR A 138 13.72 -19.01 -9.34
N LYS A 139 12.87 -19.82 -8.68
CA LYS A 139 11.87 -19.40 -7.67
C LYS A 139 12.44 -18.77 -6.39
N GLY A 140 13.74 -18.47 -6.34
CA GLY A 140 14.39 -17.77 -5.24
C GLY A 140 15.60 -16.93 -5.63
N GLU A 141 15.75 -16.54 -6.90
CA GLU A 141 16.99 -15.90 -7.39
C GLU A 141 16.87 -14.39 -7.71
N LEU A 142 15.78 -13.73 -7.32
CA LEU A 142 15.73 -12.27 -7.33
C LEU A 142 16.36 -11.75 -6.02
N TYR A 143 17.63 -11.38 -6.09
CA TYR A 143 18.33 -10.76 -4.98
C TYR A 143 18.09 -9.26 -5.01
N PHE A 144 18.13 -8.63 -3.85
CA PHE A 144 18.15 -7.18 -3.76
C PHE A 144 19.24 -6.71 -2.81
N VAL A 145 19.80 -5.56 -3.13
CA VAL A 145 20.67 -4.79 -2.24
C VAL A 145 20.11 -3.39 -2.12
N TYR A 146 20.39 -2.76 -0.98
CA TYR A 146 20.16 -1.35 -0.82
C TYR A 146 21.45 -0.60 -1.09
N ALA A 147 21.43 0.32 -2.04
CA ALA A 147 22.51 1.25 -2.31
C ALA A 147 22.09 2.66 -1.85
N VAL A 148 23.04 3.46 -1.39
CA VAL A 148 22.80 4.87 -1.07
C VAL A 148 23.40 5.71 -2.19
N ASP A 149 22.64 6.67 -2.72
CA ASP A 149 23.15 7.58 -3.75
C ASP A 149 23.98 8.73 -3.17
N ILE A 150 24.48 9.61 -4.05
CA ILE A 150 25.29 10.78 -3.67
C ILE A 150 24.53 11.79 -2.78
N ASN A 151 23.21 11.72 -2.74
CA ASN A 151 22.34 12.59 -1.95
C ASN A 151 21.93 11.93 -0.62
N GLY A 152 22.40 10.72 -0.32
CA GLY A 152 22.03 9.96 0.88
C GLY A 152 20.69 9.22 0.75
N MET A 153 20.07 9.19 -0.43
CA MET A 153 18.80 8.49 -0.64
C MET A 153 19.05 6.99 -0.87
N ARG A 154 18.28 6.15 -0.18
CA ARG A 154 18.39 4.69 -0.25
C ARG A 154 17.59 4.16 -1.44
N HIS A 155 18.27 3.49 -2.36
CA HIS A 155 17.72 2.86 -3.56
C HIS A 155 17.75 1.34 -3.43
N LYS A 156 16.64 0.68 -3.77
CA LYS A 156 16.54 -0.77 -3.82
C LYS A 156 16.93 -1.25 -5.22
N ILE A 157 18.04 -1.98 -5.33
CA ILE A 157 18.53 -2.54 -6.59
C ILE A 157 18.25 -4.03 -6.60
N CYS A 158 17.40 -4.48 -7.53
CA CYS A 158 17.07 -5.89 -7.72
C CYS A 158 17.91 -6.50 -8.85
N TYR A 159 18.45 -7.70 -8.65
CA TYR A 159 19.28 -8.39 -9.64
C TYR A 159 19.06 -9.92 -9.60
N ASN A 160 19.33 -10.56 -10.74
CA ASN A 160 19.38 -12.01 -10.83
C ASN A 160 20.80 -12.50 -10.54
N LYS A 161 20.95 -13.62 -9.84
CA LYS A 161 22.23 -14.29 -9.53
C LYS A 161 23.18 -14.42 -10.73
N PHE A 162 22.62 -14.56 -11.93
CA PHE A 162 23.37 -14.74 -13.17
C PHE A 162 23.95 -13.47 -13.78
N LYS A 163 23.70 -12.27 -13.24
CA LYS A 163 24.44 -11.06 -13.65
C LYS A 163 25.72 -10.95 -12.83
N ARG A 164 26.78 -11.64 -13.28
CA ARG A 164 28.16 -11.22 -12.96
C ARG A 164 28.27 -9.73 -13.29
N PHE A 165 28.58 -8.90 -12.29
CA PHE A 165 29.04 -7.54 -12.54
C PHE A 165 30.40 -7.65 -13.21
N VAL A 166 30.41 -7.69 -14.55
CA VAL A 166 31.63 -7.57 -15.34
C VAL A 166 31.85 -6.08 -15.55
N GLY A 167 32.91 -5.54 -14.94
CA GLY A 167 33.44 -4.21 -15.26
C GLY A 167 33.04 -3.09 -14.31
N LEU A 168 33.58 -3.10 -13.10
CA LEU A 168 33.88 -1.88 -12.33
C LEU A 168 35.31 -2.04 -11.79
N ILE A 169 36.28 -1.78 -12.67
CA ILE A 169 37.65 -1.36 -12.33
C ILE A 169 37.81 0.01 -12.97
#